data_AF-A0A9E0V7K9-F1
#
_entry.id   AF-A0A9E0V7K9-F1
#
_cell.length_a   1.000
_cell.length_b   1.000
_cell.length_c   1.000
_cell.angle_alpha   90.00
_cell.angle_beta   90.00
_cell.angle_gamma   90.00
#
_symmetry.space_group_name_H-M   'P 1'
#
loop_
_entity.id
_entity.type
_entity.pdbx_description
1 polymer ?
#
loop_
_entity_poly.entity_id
_entity_poly.type
_entity_poly.pdbx_seq_one_letter_code
_entity_poly.pdbx_strand_id
1 'polypeptide(L)'
;MNKNPIYLIVWLLCLAGGLGAQNLPKPRVELGRARVAPNRELVLSMVDPEKHPRDADDELYTCPDQTRGHYYSGVATVSLIDVRTKKTINEIEITGDGFSDGNVIDLPYLIKKGYYNVPRVDKNGEGKPVLIKLQDYNGDGRAQEFALFDAVACMGLETTLIGYSARQDKVVQYQTELATSDGTSKEYWVDYLFGQRPVKPGVWKYQIDYRGRGGALEKYEIRYDRKKEMFYGTRKSIFEEDKEEDKTERKPPNK
;
A
#
# COMPACT_ATOMS: atom_id res chain seq x y z
N MET A 1 39.70 -55.05 -61.36
CA MET A 1 38.61 -54.65 -62.28
C MET A 1 37.86 -53.49 -61.66
N ASN A 2 37.79 -52.38 -62.40
CA ASN A 2 37.01 -51.17 -62.11
C ASN A 2 35.54 -51.49 -61.81
N LYS A 3 34.93 -50.72 -60.88
CA LYS A 3 33.73 -49.88 -61.14
C LYS A 3 33.31 -49.06 -59.92
N ASN A 4 33.60 -47.76 -60.01
CA ASN A 4 32.82 -46.55 -59.73
C ASN A 4 32.05 -46.29 -58.41
N PRO A 5 31.95 -44.99 -58.03
CA PRO A 5 31.60 -44.51 -56.69
C PRO A 5 30.16 -43.98 -56.60
N ILE A 6 29.63 -43.82 -55.38
CA ILE A 6 28.38 -43.10 -55.12
C ILE A 6 28.69 -41.95 -54.15
N TYR A 7 28.46 -40.73 -54.64
CA TYR A 7 28.46 -39.48 -53.91
C TYR A 7 27.29 -39.44 -52.93
N LEU A 8 27.56 -39.09 -51.66
CA LEU A 8 26.52 -38.69 -50.72
C LEU A 8 26.73 -37.22 -50.36
N ILE A 9 25.89 -36.37 -50.93
CA ILE A 9 25.79 -34.94 -50.62
C ILE A 9 25.03 -34.83 -49.29
N VAL A 10 25.72 -34.40 -48.24
CA VAL A 10 25.10 -34.07 -46.95
C VAL A 10 24.66 -32.60 -47.01
N TRP A 11 23.35 -32.39 -47.03
CA TRP A 11 22.73 -31.08 -46.87
C TRP A 11 22.92 -30.59 -45.42
N LEU A 12 23.69 -29.50 -45.25
CA LEU A 12 23.64 -28.66 -44.05
C LEU A 12 22.30 -27.91 -44.05
N LEU A 13 21.33 -28.39 -43.28
CA LEU A 13 20.18 -27.59 -42.84
C LEU A 13 20.57 -26.84 -41.57
N CYS A 14 21.09 -25.62 -41.73
CA CYS A 14 21.10 -24.63 -40.66
C CYS A 14 19.65 -24.24 -40.35
N LEU A 15 19.03 -24.96 -39.43
CA LEU A 15 17.86 -24.48 -38.71
C LEU A 15 18.31 -23.29 -37.86
N ALA A 16 18.21 -22.09 -38.41
CA ALA A 16 18.16 -20.85 -37.64
C ALA A 16 16.83 -20.84 -36.86
N GLY A 17 16.79 -21.63 -35.79
CA GLY A 17 15.74 -21.55 -34.80
C GLY A 17 15.87 -20.20 -34.12
N GLY A 18 14.99 -19.27 -34.47
CA GLY A 18 14.78 -18.05 -33.70
C GLY A 18 14.51 -18.46 -32.26
N LEU A 19 15.49 -18.23 -31.39
CA LEU A 19 15.31 -18.23 -29.94
C LEU A 19 14.36 -17.07 -29.64
N GLY A 20 13.06 -17.33 -29.72
CA GLY A 20 12.07 -16.48 -29.09
C GLY A 20 12.48 -16.35 -27.63
N ALA A 21 12.75 -15.12 -27.19
CA ALA A 21 13.02 -14.82 -25.80
C ALA A 21 11.90 -15.46 -24.98
N GLN A 22 12.20 -16.56 -24.30
CA GLN A 22 11.27 -17.16 -23.37
C GLN A 22 11.08 -16.10 -22.28
N ASN A 23 9.87 -15.59 -22.12
CA ASN A 23 9.50 -14.71 -21.00
C ASN A 23 9.73 -15.50 -19.71
N LEU A 24 10.94 -15.42 -19.17
CA LEU A 24 11.27 -15.99 -17.89
C LEU A 24 10.37 -15.32 -16.84
N PRO A 25 9.79 -16.09 -15.90
CA PRO A 25 9.00 -15.50 -14.84
C PRO A 25 9.86 -14.50 -14.07
N LYS A 26 9.36 -13.27 -13.95
CA LYS A 26 10.03 -12.21 -13.20
C LYS A 26 10.27 -12.68 -11.76
N PRO A 27 11.44 -12.35 -11.16
CA PRO A 27 11.72 -12.73 -9.78
C PRO A 27 10.68 -12.10 -8.84
N ARG A 28 10.37 -12.77 -7.74
CA ARG A 28 9.41 -12.29 -6.72
C ARG A 28 10.06 -12.35 -5.35
N VAL A 29 9.95 -11.25 -4.60
CA VAL A 29 10.44 -11.17 -3.22
C VAL A 29 9.25 -11.27 -2.28
N GLU A 30 9.25 -12.27 -1.39
CA GLU A 30 8.27 -12.34 -0.29
C GLU A 30 8.68 -11.33 0.79
N LEU A 31 7.79 -10.37 1.08
CA LEU A 31 8.02 -9.32 2.05
C LEU A 31 7.40 -9.64 3.42
N GLY A 32 6.34 -10.46 3.45
CA GLY A 32 5.72 -10.90 4.69
C GLY A 32 4.64 -11.96 4.48
N ARG A 33 4.32 -12.65 5.58
CA ARG A 33 3.24 -13.65 5.64
C ARG A 33 2.56 -13.62 6.99
N ALA A 34 1.25 -13.86 7.02
CA ALA A 34 0.50 -14.01 8.26
C ALA A 34 -0.73 -14.90 8.10
N ARG A 35 -0.97 -15.76 9.10
CA ARG A 35 -2.20 -16.57 9.17
C ARG A 35 -3.37 -15.69 9.64
N VAL A 36 -4.39 -15.54 8.80
CA VAL A 36 -5.59 -14.70 9.05
C VAL A 36 -6.80 -15.49 9.50
N ALA A 37 -6.81 -16.80 9.24
CA ALA A 37 -7.80 -17.76 9.75
C ALA A 37 -7.16 -19.15 9.84
N PRO A 38 -7.79 -20.16 10.48
CA PRO A 38 -7.16 -21.47 10.66
C PRO A 38 -6.54 -22.09 9.40
N ASN A 39 -7.19 -21.91 8.25
CA ASN A 39 -6.76 -22.45 6.95
C ASN A 39 -6.46 -21.35 5.90
N ARG A 40 -6.21 -20.11 6.34
CA ARG A 40 -5.99 -18.96 5.45
C ARG A 40 -4.73 -18.21 5.85
N GLU A 41 -3.89 -17.95 4.87
CA GLU A 41 -2.65 -17.18 5.03
C GLU A 41 -2.59 -16.09 3.97
N LEU A 42 -2.22 -14.87 4.39
CA LEU A 42 -1.87 -13.79 3.49
C LEU A 42 -0.37 -13.81 3.23
N VAL A 43 0.01 -13.56 1.98
CA VAL A 43 1.40 -13.39 1.57
C VAL A 43 1.53 -12.08 0.80
N LEU A 44 2.37 -11.17 1.30
CA LEU A 44 2.73 -9.92 0.65
C LEU A 44 4.04 -10.16 -0.11
N SER A 45 4.04 -9.82 -1.39
CA SER A 45 5.20 -9.98 -2.27
C SER A 45 5.33 -8.79 -3.20
N MET A 46 6.52 -8.60 -3.76
CA MET A 46 6.76 -7.62 -4.82
C MET A 46 7.42 -8.30 -6.01
N VAL A 47 6.97 -7.96 -7.22
CA VAL A 47 7.47 -8.54 -8.48
C VAL A 47 8.62 -7.68 -8.97
N ASP A 48 9.78 -8.30 -9.14
CA ASP A 48 11.01 -7.69 -9.67
C ASP A 48 11.34 -6.32 -9.06
N PRO A 49 11.41 -6.22 -7.71
CA PRO A 49 11.57 -4.93 -7.07
C PRO A 49 12.96 -4.34 -7.27
N GLU A 50 13.01 -3.03 -7.47
CA GLU A 50 14.25 -2.27 -7.31
C GLU A 50 14.56 -2.11 -5.83
N LYS A 51 15.84 -2.23 -5.47
CA LYS A 51 16.28 -2.17 -4.08
C LYS A 51 17.02 -0.86 -3.83
N HIS A 52 16.49 -0.05 -2.92
CA HIS A 52 17.05 1.25 -2.55
C HIS A 52 17.61 1.17 -1.12
N PRO A 53 18.93 0.96 -0.94
CA PRO A 53 19.56 1.18 0.35
C PRO A 53 19.62 2.68 0.66
N ARG A 54 19.60 3.04 1.95
CA ARG A 54 20.05 4.37 2.37
C ARG A 54 21.56 4.50 2.15
N ASP A 55 21.99 5.69 1.73
CA ASP A 55 23.36 5.93 1.30
C ASP A 55 24.36 6.06 2.46
N ALA A 56 23.93 6.46 3.67
CA ALA A 56 24.85 6.49 4.82
C ALA A 56 24.20 6.29 6.21
N ASP A 57 24.95 5.62 7.09
CA ASP A 57 24.61 5.37 8.51
C ASP A 57 24.48 6.67 9.34
N ASP A 58 25.07 7.78 8.87
CA ASP A 58 25.09 9.09 9.54
C ASP A 58 24.09 10.10 8.96
N GLU A 59 23.38 9.76 7.89
CA GLU A 59 22.34 10.62 7.35
C GLU A 59 21.17 10.75 8.32
N LEU A 60 20.68 11.99 8.46
CA LEU A 60 19.51 12.26 9.29
C LEU A 60 18.31 11.51 8.71
N TYR A 61 17.53 10.91 9.60
CA TYR A 61 16.29 10.25 9.24
C TYR A 61 15.23 11.29 8.86
N THR A 62 14.93 11.39 7.58
CA THR A 62 13.94 12.32 7.04
C THR A 62 12.52 11.82 7.29
N CYS A 63 11.51 12.61 6.91
CA CYS A 63 10.12 12.20 7.09
C CYS A 63 9.73 11.01 6.20
N PRO A 64 10.09 10.96 4.89
CA PRO A 64 9.88 9.76 4.09
C PRO A 64 10.57 8.52 4.64
N ASP A 65 11.73 8.69 5.26
CA ASP A 65 12.43 7.56 5.89
C ASP A 65 11.59 6.89 6.98
N GLN A 66 10.67 7.61 7.66
CA GLN A 66 9.78 7.07 8.70
C GLN A 66 8.86 5.95 8.20
N THR A 67 8.63 5.87 6.89
CA THR A 67 7.88 4.78 6.24
C THR A 67 8.74 3.94 5.30
N ARG A 68 9.83 4.49 4.74
CA ARG A 68 10.65 3.81 3.74
C ARG A 68 11.95 3.22 4.28
N GLY A 69 12.71 3.95 5.10
CA GLY A 69 14.04 3.52 5.54
C GLY A 69 14.88 3.03 4.35
N HIS A 70 15.42 1.82 4.42
CA HIS A 70 15.83 1.08 3.23
C HIS A 70 14.63 0.31 2.66
N TYR A 71 14.33 0.49 1.37
CA TYR A 71 13.07 0.01 0.77
C TYR A 71 13.23 -0.68 -0.57
N TYR A 72 12.22 -1.48 -0.89
CA TYR A 72 11.97 -1.98 -2.23
C TYR A 72 10.96 -1.08 -2.93
N SER A 73 11.19 -0.77 -4.20
CA SER A 73 10.22 -0.08 -5.06
C SER A 73 9.73 -1.03 -6.14
N GLY A 74 8.41 -1.09 -6.34
CA GLY A 74 7.82 -1.91 -7.39
C GLY A 74 6.35 -2.23 -7.17
N VAL A 75 5.82 -3.12 -8.02
CA VAL A 75 4.42 -3.55 -7.93
C VAL A 75 4.28 -4.61 -6.85
N ALA A 76 3.57 -4.25 -5.78
CA ALA A 76 3.27 -5.15 -4.67
C ALA A 76 1.95 -5.90 -4.90
N THR A 77 1.94 -7.17 -4.50
CA THR A 77 0.78 -8.04 -4.57
C THR A 77 0.52 -8.70 -3.23
N VAL A 78 -0.75 -8.96 -2.92
CA VAL A 78 -1.14 -9.77 -1.77
C VAL A 78 -1.94 -10.96 -2.24
N SER A 79 -1.47 -12.16 -1.89
CA SER A 79 -2.16 -13.41 -2.20
C SER A 79 -2.81 -13.98 -0.95
N LEU A 80 -4.03 -14.51 -1.09
CA LEU A 80 -4.66 -15.37 -0.10
C LEU A 80 -4.39 -16.82 -0.45
N ILE A 81 -3.83 -17.58 0.48
CA ILE A 81 -3.45 -18.98 0.29
C ILE A 81 -4.28 -19.89 1.20
N ASP A 82 -4.80 -20.97 0.63
CA ASP A 82 -5.34 -22.09 1.41
C ASP A 82 -4.18 -22.92 1.97
N VAL A 83 -3.99 -22.89 3.30
CA VAL A 83 -2.82 -23.50 3.96
C VAL A 83 -2.76 -25.02 3.77
N ARG A 84 -3.92 -25.69 3.65
CA ARG A 84 -4.00 -27.15 3.54
C ARG A 84 -3.62 -27.62 2.14
N THR A 85 -4.15 -26.96 1.12
CA THR A 85 -3.97 -27.34 -0.28
C THR A 85 -2.78 -26.64 -0.94
N LYS A 86 -2.22 -25.60 -0.28
CA LYS A 86 -1.16 -24.72 -0.79
C LYS A 86 -1.54 -24.00 -2.09
N LYS A 87 -2.83 -23.85 -2.35
CA LYS A 87 -3.34 -23.16 -3.54
C LYS A 87 -3.62 -21.69 -3.21
N THR A 88 -3.28 -20.82 -4.16
CA THR A 88 -3.74 -19.43 -4.15
C THR A 88 -5.23 -19.39 -4.41
N ILE A 89 -5.99 -18.80 -3.49
CA ILE A 89 -7.43 -18.56 -3.61
C ILE A 89 -7.66 -17.35 -4.51
N ASN A 90 -7.02 -16.23 -4.17
CA ASN A 90 -6.97 -15.05 -5.02
C ASN A 90 -5.69 -14.24 -4.74
N GLU A 91 -5.32 -13.38 -5.68
CA GLU A 91 -4.24 -12.41 -5.56
C GLU A 91 -4.76 -11.06 -6.02
N ILE A 92 -4.36 -9.99 -5.35
CA ILE A 92 -4.60 -8.62 -5.76
C ILE A 92 -3.28 -7.88 -5.92
N GLU A 93 -3.22 -7.01 -6.92
CA GLU A 93 -2.23 -5.94 -6.98
C GLU A 93 -2.67 -4.82 -6.02
N ILE A 94 -1.72 -4.27 -5.27
CA ILE A 94 -2.00 -3.10 -4.42
C ILE A 94 -2.07 -1.90 -5.34
N THR A 95 -3.22 -1.23 -5.39
CA THR A 95 -3.36 0.02 -6.13
C THR A 95 -2.44 1.06 -5.49
N GLY A 96 -1.68 1.79 -6.31
CA GLY A 96 -0.74 2.81 -5.84
C GLY A 96 -1.42 4.00 -5.16
N ASP A 97 -0.60 4.85 -4.54
CA ASP A 97 -1.00 6.07 -3.82
C ASP A 97 -1.38 7.24 -4.76
N GLY A 98 -1.15 7.09 -6.06
CA GLY A 98 -1.41 8.12 -7.07
C GLY A 98 -0.31 9.17 -7.21
N PHE A 99 0.77 9.07 -6.43
CA PHE A 99 1.95 9.93 -6.55
C PHE A 99 3.04 9.32 -7.43
N SER A 100 3.07 7.99 -7.53
CA SER A 100 3.99 7.23 -8.38
C SER A 100 3.37 6.88 -9.73
N ASP A 101 4.19 6.73 -10.77
CA ASP A 101 3.74 6.25 -12.07
C ASP A 101 3.26 4.79 -11.96
N GLY A 102 1.97 4.56 -12.22
CA GLY A 102 1.34 3.25 -12.10
C GLY A 102 1.11 2.81 -10.64
N ASN A 103 1.12 1.50 -10.39
CA ASN A 103 0.89 0.92 -9.05
C ASN A 103 2.21 0.60 -8.34
N VAL A 104 3.24 1.40 -8.58
CA VAL A 104 4.53 1.28 -7.89
C VAL A 104 4.38 1.84 -6.48
N ILE A 105 4.83 1.08 -5.49
CA ILE A 105 4.88 1.52 -4.09
C ILE A 105 6.23 1.17 -3.47
N ASP A 106 6.61 1.95 -2.46
CA ASP A 106 7.83 1.74 -1.68
C ASP A 106 7.51 1.00 -0.39
N LEU A 107 8.19 -0.13 -0.13
CA LEU A 107 8.02 -0.91 1.09
C LEU A 107 9.35 -1.17 1.82
N PRO A 108 9.43 -0.91 3.13
CA PRO A 108 10.69 -1.01 3.86
C PRO A 108 11.12 -2.47 4.04
N TYR A 109 12.42 -2.72 3.91
CA TYR A 109 13.07 -3.97 4.32
C TYR A 109 14.02 -3.81 5.52
N LEU A 110 14.43 -2.58 5.83
CA LEU A 110 15.20 -2.22 7.02
C LEU A 110 14.81 -0.79 7.43
N ILE A 111 14.27 -0.60 8.63
CA ILE A 111 13.65 0.67 9.05
C ILE A 111 13.72 0.85 10.57
N LYS A 112 13.72 2.10 11.06
CA LYS A 112 13.56 2.39 12.49
C LYS A 112 12.16 2.03 12.99
N LYS A 113 12.01 1.90 14.31
CA LYS A 113 10.68 1.76 14.94
C LYS A 113 9.85 3.01 14.68
N GLY A 114 8.58 2.83 14.30
CA GLY A 114 7.66 3.92 14.01
C GLY A 114 6.30 3.37 13.57
N TYR A 115 5.86 3.73 12.37
CA TYR A 115 4.61 3.24 11.77
C TYR A 115 4.63 1.72 11.59
N TYR A 116 5.76 1.17 11.18
CA TYR A 116 5.97 -0.27 11.10
C TYR A 116 6.50 -0.84 12.42
N ASN A 117 6.04 -2.05 12.73
CA ASN A 117 6.54 -2.78 13.88
C ASN A 117 7.89 -3.43 13.56
N VAL A 118 8.91 -3.08 14.35
CA VAL A 118 10.28 -3.59 14.19
C VAL A 118 10.68 -4.31 15.49
N PRO A 119 10.54 -5.65 15.56
CA PRO A 119 10.71 -6.41 16.82
C PRO A 119 12.14 -6.34 17.38
N ARG A 120 13.13 -6.26 16.50
CA ARG A 120 14.55 -6.22 16.85
C ARG A 120 15.23 -5.17 15.98
N VAL A 121 16.13 -4.41 16.61
CA VAL A 121 16.90 -3.37 15.94
C VAL A 121 18.39 -3.62 16.14
N ASP A 122 19.20 -3.13 15.21
CA ASP A 122 20.65 -3.14 15.25
C ASP A 122 21.21 -1.90 15.98
N LYS A 123 22.53 -1.68 15.85
CA LYS A 123 23.25 -0.53 16.44
C LYS A 123 22.79 0.83 15.92
N ASN A 124 22.21 0.89 14.71
CA ASN A 124 21.71 2.10 14.07
C ASN A 124 20.23 2.35 14.42
N GLY A 125 19.62 1.46 15.21
CA GLY A 125 18.22 1.56 15.62
C GLY A 125 17.25 1.07 14.55
N GLU A 126 17.75 0.41 13.51
CA GLU A 126 16.98 -0.10 12.38
C GLU A 126 16.84 -1.62 12.45
N GLY A 127 15.80 -2.16 11.82
CA GLY A 127 15.59 -3.59 11.78
C GLY A 127 14.56 -4.00 10.75
N LYS A 128 14.41 -5.32 10.56
CA LYS A 128 13.45 -5.87 9.62
C LYS A 128 12.02 -5.58 10.12
N PRO A 129 11.18 -4.89 9.33
CA PRO A 129 9.80 -4.62 9.73
C PRO A 129 8.92 -5.86 9.58
N VAL A 130 7.85 -5.90 10.37
CA VAL A 130 6.71 -6.79 10.16
C VAL A 130 5.65 -6.01 9.38
N LEU A 131 5.63 -6.20 8.05
CA LEU A 131 4.70 -5.50 7.16
C LEU A 131 3.25 -5.99 7.33
N ILE A 132 3.05 -7.31 7.44
CA ILE A 132 1.73 -7.89 7.71
C ILE A 132 1.50 -7.99 9.22
N LYS A 133 1.28 -6.84 9.86
CA LYS A 133 0.87 -6.78 11.26
C LYS A 133 -0.66 -6.75 11.34
N LEU A 134 -1.24 -7.93 11.53
CA LEU A 134 -2.70 -8.10 11.61
C LEU A 134 -3.28 -7.38 12.83
N GLN A 135 -4.33 -6.60 12.59
CA GLN A 135 -5.12 -5.86 13.58
C GLN A 135 -6.60 -5.86 13.13
N ASP A 136 -7.49 -5.56 14.07
CA ASP A 136 -8.92 -5.35 13.80
C ASP A 136 -9.13 -3.87 13.49
N TYR A 137 -8.91 -3.48 12.24
CA TYR A 137 -9.14 -2.10 11.83
C TYR A 137 -10.63 -1.85 11.64
N ASN A 138 -11.36 -2.82 11.09
CA ASN A 138 -12.74 -2.62 10.68
C ASN A 138 -13.76 -2.66 11.86
N GLY A 139 -13.33 -3.14 13.03
CA GLY A 139 -14.11 -3.19 14.27
C GLY A 139 -15.04 -4.39 14.41
N ASP A 140 -14.81 -5.48 13.66
CA ASP A 140 -15.63 -6.70 13.71
C ASP A 140 -15.17 -7.74 14.74
N GLY A 141 -14.12 -7.42 15.51
CA GLY A 141 -13.54 -8.26 16.54
C GLY A 141 -12.48 -9.25 16.01
N ARG A 142 -12.05 -9.14 14.75
CA ARG A 142 -11.08 -10.07 14.15
C ARG A 142 -9.87 -9.32 13.63
N ALA A 143 -8.69 -9.73 14.07
CA ALA A 143 -7.44 -9.20 13.54
C ALA A 143 -7.13 -9.82 12.17
N GLN A 144 -7.71 -9.27 11.11
CA GLN A 144 -7.64 -9.82 9.74
C GLN A 144 -7.16 -8.81 8.70
N GLU A 145 -6.86 -7.58 9.11
CA GLU A 145 -6.34 -6.53 8.25
C GLU A 145 -4.96 -6.05 8.70
N PHE A 146 -4.20 -5.50 7.77
CA PHE A 146 -2.96 -4.79 8.05
C PHE A 146 -2.92 -3.51 7.22
N ALA A 147 -2.29 -2.47 7.77
CA ALA A 147 -2.12 -1.19 7.10
C ALA A 147 -0.70 -1.08 6.52
N LEU A 148 -0.60 -0.41 5.37
CA LEU A 148 0.66 0.08 4.82
C LEU A 148 0.65 1.61 4.90
N PHE A 149 1.85 2.19 4.97
CA PHE A 149 2.06 3.60 5.24
C PHE A 149 3.07 4.16 4.24
N ASP A 150 2.78 5.31 3.65
CA ASP A 150 3.75 6.06 2.86
C ASP A 150 3.73 7.55 3.22
N ALA A 151 4.84 8.03 3.78
CA ALA A 151 5.07 9.44 4.02
C ALA A 151 5.79 10.02 2.80
N VAL A 152 5.04 10.58 1.85
CA VAL A 152 5.60 11.23 0.65
C VAL A 152 6.44 12.46 1.04
N ALA A 153 6.09 13.13 2.13
CA ALA A 153 6.80 14.28 2.68
C ALA A 153 6.60 14.36 4.22
N CYS A 154 7.08 15.43 4.85
CA CYS A 154 6.87 15.67 6.29
C CYS A 154 5.41 15.96 6.68
N MET A 155 4.59 16.30 5.70
CA MET A 155 3.17 16.55 5.85
C MET A 155 2.47 15.54 4.95
N GLY A 156 1.58 14.74 5.52
CA GLY A 156 0.94 13.64 4.80
C GLY A 156 1.51 12.29 5.24
N LEU A 157 0.61 11.35 5.44
CA LEU A 157 0.90 9.96 5.67
C LEU A 157 -0.18 9.17 4.96
N GLU A 158 0.08 8.80 3.72
CA GLU A 158 -0.84 7.96 2.98
C GLU A 158 -0.96 6.61 3.66
N THR A 159 -2.20 6.19 3.91
CA THR A 159 -2.46 4.89 4.54
C THR A 159 -3.46 4.09 3.73
N THR A 160 -3.12 2.83 3.45
CA THR A 160 -4.04 1.88 2.82
C THR A 160 -4.25 0.66 3.72
N LEU A 161 -5.41 0.03 3.60
CA LEU A 161 -5.77 -1.16 4.36
C LEU A 161 -6.00 -2.33 3.43
N ILE A 162 -5.34 -3.44 3.74
CA ILE A 162 -5.49 -4.71 3.05
C ILE A 162 -5.87 -5.76 4.09
N GLY A 163 -6.76 -6.68 3.73
CA GLY A 163 -7.13 -7.74 4.66
C GLY A 163 -7.94 -8.85 4.04
N TYR A 164 -8.27 -9.82 4.89
CA TYR A 164 -9.07 -10.97 4.52
C TYR A 164 -10.55 -10.71 4.76
N SER A 165 -11.35 -10.68 3.69
CA SER A 165 -12.81 -10.70 3.79
C SER A 165 -13.28 -12.13 4.06
N ALA A 166 -13.67 -12.41 5.31
CA ALA A 166 -14.26 -13.69 5.66
C ALA A 166 -15.61 -13.95 4.97
N ARG A 167 -16.33 -12.88 4.57
CA ARG A 167 -17.61 -12.99 3.85
C ARG A 167 -17.41 -13.48 2.43
N GLN A 168 -16.37 -13.00 1.75
CA GLN A 168 -16.10 -13.30 0.35
C GLN A 168 -15.00 -14.37 0.17
N ASP A 169 -14.40 -14.83 1.26
CA ASP A 169 -13.24 -15.74 1.29
C ASP A 169 -12.12 -15.29 0.35
N LYS A 170 -11.77 -14.00 0.41
CA LYS A 170 -10.77 -13.40 -0.47
C LYS A 170 -9.96 -12.31 0.23
N VAL A 171 -8.75 -12.04 -0.26
CA VAL A 171 -8.03 -10.80 0.09
C VAL A 171 -8.62 -9.60 -0.66
N VAL A 172 -8.73 -8.46 0.02
CA VAL A 172 -9.23 -7.19 -0.51
C VAL A 172 -8.34 -6.02 -0.06
N GLN A 173 -8.20 -5.02 -0.93
CA GLN A 173 -7.78 -3.68 -0.54
C GLN A 173 -9.05 -2.88 -0.27
N TYR A 174 -9.20 -2.31 0.92
CA TYR A 174 -10.43 -1.63 1.31
C TYR A 174 -10.46 -0.23 0.69
N GLN A 175 -11.50 0.04 -0.11
CA GLN A 175 -11.75 1.37 -0.65
C GLN A 175 -12.44 2.25 0.40
N THR A 176 -12.14 3.54 0.37
CA THR A 176 -12.81 4.58 1.15
C THR A 176 -13.56 5.53 0.22
N GLU A 177 -14.83 5.79 0.53
CA GLU A 177 -15.65 6.77 -0.17
C GLU A 177 -15.81 8.04 0.69
N LEU A 178 -15.28 9.17 0.23
CA LEU A 178 -15.32 10.43 0.97
C LEU A 178 -16.23 11.44 0.28
N ALA A 179 -17.24 11.91 1.01
CA ALA A 179 -18.00 13.08 0.61
C ALA A 179 -17.21 14.35 0.93
N THR A 180 -17.05 15.20 -0.07
CA THR A 180 -16.33 16.48 -0.06
C THR A 180 -17.26 17.60 -0.52
N SER A 181 -16.80 18.86 -0.49
CA SER A 181 -17.54 19.98 -1.09
C SER A 181 -17.77 19.79 -2.59
N ASP A 182 -16.85 19.12 -3.27
CA ASP A 182 -16.80 19.04 -4.74
C ASP A 182 -17.43 17.74 -5.27
N GLY A 183 -18.01 16.93 -4.38
CA GLY A 183 -18.63 15.66 -4.70
C GLY A 183 -18.08 14.50 -3.88
N THR A 184 -18.11 13.30 -4.45
CA THR A 184 -17.67 12.07 -3.77
C THR A 184 -16.40 11.53 -4.42
N SER A 185 -15.33 11.36 -3.64
CA SER A 185 -14.10 10.68 -4.07
C SER A 185 -14.08 9.23 -3.60
N LYS A 186 -13.36 8.39 -4.33
CA LYS A 186 -13.09 6.99 -3.97
C LYS A 186 -11.59 6.76 -3.97
N GLU A 187 -11.07 6.42 -2.82
CA GLU A 187 -9.63 6.42 -2.55
C GLU A 187 -9.24 5.10 -1.87
N TYR A 188 -8.11 4.51 -2.27
CA TYR A 188 -7.54 3.35 -1.58
C TYR A 188 -6.49 3.74 -0.53
N TRP A 189 -5.90 4.92 -0.71
CA TRP A 189 -4.97 5.55 0.20
C TRP A 189 -5.65 6.78 0.76
N VAL A 190 -5.76 6.84 2.08
CA VAL A 190 -6.37 7.95 2.79
C VAL A 190 -5.40 8.45 3.83
N ASP A 191 -5.16 9.74 3.77
CA ASP A 191 -4.21 10.44 4.58
C ASP A 191 -4.50 10.29 6.09
N TYR A 192 -3.49 9.80 6.81
CA TYR A 192 -3.44 9.43 8.22
C TYR A 192 -4.48 8.43 8.75
N LEU A 193 -5.46 7.96 7.97
CA LEU A 193 -6.62 7.20 8.48
C LEU A 193 -6.22 6.06 9.42
N PHE A 194 -5.34 5.16 8.96
CA PHE A 194 -4.90 3.99 9.75
C PHE A 194 -3.67 4.27 10.63
N GLY A 195 -3.11 5.48 10.55
CA GLY A 195 -2.11 6.00 11.49
C GLY A 195 -2.73 6.67 12.72
N GLN A 196 -4.02 7.05 12.65
CA GLN A 196 -4.76 7.62 13.75
C GLN A 196 -5.41 6.56 14.63
N ARG A 197 -5.53 6.86 15.92
CA ARG A 197 -6.31 6.05 16.84
C ARG A 197 -7.81 6.23 16.55
N PRO A 198 -8.59 5.15 16.35
CA PRO A 198 -10.02 5.27 16.17
C PRO A 198 -10.70 5.79 17.44
N VAL A 199 -11.78 6.56 17.29
CA VAL A 199 -12.60 7.03 18.41
C VAL A 199 -13.36 5.87 19.05
N LYS A 200 -13.77 4.91 18.22
CA LYS A 200 -14.31 3.60 18.60
C LYS A 200 -14.06 2.63 17.45
N PRO A 201 -14.14 1.30 17.65
CA PRO A 201 -13.88 0.32 16.59
C PRO A 201 -14.63 0.66 15.29
N GLY A 202 -13.89 0.70 14.17
CA GLY A 202 -14.42 1.03 12.85
C GLY A 202 -14.84 2.50 12.63
N VAL A 203 -14.50 3.44 13.52
CA VAL A 203 -14.83 4.87 13.38
C VAL A 203 -13.67 5.79 13.75
N TRP A 204 -13.33 6.70 12.84
CA TRP A 204 -12.25 7.69 12.99
C TRP A 204 -12.79 9.10 12.87
N LYS A 205 -12.20 9.99 13.66
CA LYS A 205 -12.41 11.43 13.59
C LYS A 205 -11.11 12.13 13.91
N TYR A 206 -10.58 12.87 12.95
CA TYR A 206 -9.29 13.54 13.07
C TYR A 206 -9.26 14.78 12.18
N GLN A 207 -8.22 15.59 12.35
CA GLN A 207 -7.98 16.77 11.53
C GLN A 207 -6.49 16.88 11.21
N ILE A 208 -6.19 17.49 10.08
CA ILE A 208 -4.82 17.75 9.63
C ILE A 208 -4.73 19.22 9.25
N ASP A 209 -3.76 19.93 9.81
CA ASP A 209 -3.62 21.37 9.62
C ASP A 209 -2.55 21.69 8.57
N TYR A 210 -2.97 21.87 7.31
CA TYR A 210 -2.08 22.23 6.21
C TYR A 210 -1.87 23.75 6.05
N ARG A 211 -2.47 24.58 6.91
CA ARG A 211 -2.52 26.05 6.71
C ARG A 211 -1.16 26.72 6.80
N GLY A 212 -0.24 26.21 7.63
CA GLY A 212 1.14 26.69 7.70
C GLY A 212 1.96 26.48 6.41
N ARG A 213 1.37 25.87 5.38
CA ARG A 213 1.99 25.55 4.09
C ARG A 213 1.08 25.91 2.90
N GLY A 214 0.11 26.80 3.09
CA GLY A 214 -0.81 27.24 2.03
C GLY A 214 -1.93 26.24 1.70
N GLY A 215 -2.17 25.24 2.54
CA GLY A 215 -3.31 24.32 2.43
C GLY A 215 -4.46 24.65 3.37
N ALA A 216 -5.44 23.75 3.47
CA ALA A 216 -6.61 23.88 4.35
C ALA A 216 -6.42 23.19 5.71
N LEU A 217 -7.29 23.50 6.67
CA LEU A 217 -7.54 22.59 7.78
C LEU A 217 -8.51 21.50 7.31
N GLU A 218 -8.01 20.30 7.13
CA GLU A 218 -8.79 19.13 6.72
C GLU A 218 -9.40 18.44 7.93
N LYS A 219 -10.71 18.17 7.89
CA LYS A 219 -11.42 17.42 8.93
C LYS A 219 -12.05 16.17 8.37
N TYR A 220 -11.72 15.03 8.96
CA TYR A 220 -12.19 13.72 8.56
C TYR A 220 -13.15 13.13 9.59
N GLU A 221 -14.22 12.51 9.10
CA GLU A 221 -15.08 11.62 9.88
C GLU A 221 -15.42 10.39 9.02
N ILE A 222 -14.80 9.25 9.33
CA ILE A 222 -14.81 8.04 8.50
C ILE A 222 -15.30 6.86 9.34
N ARG A 223 -16.10 5.98 8.75
CA ARG A 223 -16.57 4.75 9.38
C ARG A 223 -16.61 3.56 8.42
N TYR A 224 -16.55 2.36 8.97
CA TYR A 224 -16.66 1.12 8.21
C TYR A 224 -18.13 0.72 7.96
N ASP A 225 -18.47 0.35 6.72
CA ASP A 225 -19.73 -0.31 6.35
C ASP A 225 -19.50 -1.81 6.16
N ARG A 226 -19.95 -2.61 7.14
CA ARG A 226 -19.83 -4.07 7.08
C ARG A 226 -20.62 -4.71 5.93
N LYS A 227 -21.73 -4.13 5.49
CA LYS A 227 -22.54 -4.69 4.39
C LYS A 227 -21.85 -4.49 3.05
N LYS A 228 -21.18 -3.35 2.87
CA LYS A 228 -20.45 -3.02 1.65
C LYS A 228 -18.99 -3.49 1.68
N GLU A 229 -18.44 -3.78 2.86
CA GLU A 229 -17.01 -4.06 3.10
C GLU A 229 -16.11 -2.93 2.59
N MET A 230 -16.46 -1.70 2.95
CA MET A 230 -15.73 -0.48 2.57
C MET A 230 -15.81 0.57 3.68
N PHE A 231 -14.93 1.57 3.64
CA PHE A 231 -15.03 2.75 4.49
C PHE A 231 -15.79 3.86 3.77
N TYR A 232 -16.47 4.70 4.54
CA TYR A 232 -17.14 5.87 4.00
C TYR A 232 -17.18 7.01 5.02
N GLY A 233 -17.20 8.24 4.55
CA GLY A 233 -17.10 9.39 5.45
C GLY A 233 -17.21 10.73 4.77
N THR A 234 -16.80 11.76 5.49
CA THR A 234 -16.69 13.13 4.98
C THR A 234 -15.28 13.66 5.17
N ARG A 235 -14.77 14.39 4.18
CA ARG A 235 -13.61 15.28 4.28
C ARG A 235 -14.09 16.72 4.10
N LYS A 236 -13.80 17.58 5.08
CA LYS A 236 -14.12 19.01 5.02
C LYS A 236 -12.83 19.83 5.05
N SER A 237 -12.58 20.56 3.97
CA SER A 237 -11.51 21.53 3.84
C SER A 237 -11.99 22.89 4.38
N ILE A 238 -11.21 23.52 5.25
CA ILE A 238 -11.46 24.89 5.75
C ILE A 238 -10.24 25.74 5.42
N PHE A 239 -10.36 26.68 4.49
CA PHE A 239 -9.30 27.61 4.13
C PHE A 239 -9.27 28.80 5.10
N GLU A 240 -8.16 29.55 5.12
CA GLU A 240 -8.07 30.74 5.97
C GLU A 240 -9.01 31.86 5.49
N GLU A 241 -9.20 31.96 4.18
CA GLU A 241 -10.09 32.91 3.51
C GLU A 241 -11.57 32.71 3.93
N ASP A 242 -12.00 31.46 4.11
CA ASP A 242 -13.36 31.10 4.55
C ASP A 242 -13.70 31.61 5.96
N LYS A 243 -12.70 31.98 6.78
CA LYS A 243 -12.92 32.50 8.15
C LYS A 243 -13.20 33.99 8.20
N GLU A 244 -12.92 34.73 7.12
CA GLU A 244 -13.15 36.17 7.07
C GLU A 244 -14.58 36.51 6.64
N GLU A 245 -15.21 35.69 5.79
CA GLU A 245 -16.61 35.89 5.38
C GLU A 245 -17.63 35.69 6.51
N ASP A 246 -17.37 34.79 7.47
CA ASP A 246 -18.25 34.60 8.65
C ASP A 246 -18.18 35.78 9.65
N LYS A 247 -17.23 36.71 9.47
CA LYS A 247 -17.10 37.91 10.32
C LYS A 247 -17.75 39.15 9.72
N THR A 248 -18.01 39.19 8.42
CA THR A 248 -18.59 40.37 7.73
C THR A 248 -20.12 40.36 7.70
N GLU A 249 -20.80 39.27 8.05
CA GLU A 249 -22.28 39.20 8.09
C GLU A 249 -22.94 39.73 9.39
N ARG A 250 -22.20 40.33 10.32
CA ARG A 250 -22.77 40.88 11.57
C ARG A 250 -22.93 42.41 11.58
N LYS A 251 -24.02 42.88 10.96
CA LYS A 251 -25.07 43.77 11.52
C LYS A 251 -25.76 44.59 10.42
N PRO A 252 -27.08 44.47 10.21
CA PRO A 252 -27.81 45.54 9.53
C PRO A 252 -27.79 46.81 10.41
N PRO A 253 -27.72 48.00 9.81
CA PRO A 253 -27.83 49.25 10.56
C PRO A 253 -29.25 49.36 11.14
N ASN A 254 -29.35 49.45 12.47
CA ASN A 254 -30.60 49.84 13.12
C ASN A 254 -31.00 51.23 12.61
N LYS A 255 -32.18 51.31 11.97
CA LYS A 255 -32.92 52.55 11.76
C LYS A 255 -33.92 52.73 12.91
#